data_AF-A0A178K2C5-F1
#
_entry.id   AF-A0A178K2C5-F1
#
_cell.length_a   1.000
_cell.length_b   1.000
_cell.length_c   1.000
_cell.angle_alpha   90.00
_cell.angle_beta   90.00
_cell.angle_gamma   90.00
#
_symmetry.space_group_name_H-M   'P 1'
#
loop_
_entity.id
_entity.type
_entity.pdbx_description
1 polymer ?
#
loop_
_entity_poly.entity_id
_entity_poly.type
_entity_poly.pdbx_seq_one_letter_code
_entity_poly.pdbx_strand_id
1 'polypeptide(L)'
;MMKCKLAALIISLCAFGVQAQSMIITKEQINQMITLISTDMERSGHLSKLSSLSGKSPEQVKAITTGAISTCMNKHYLGKDMSKMDSGLDKQLETCTNQELKKGFDVSQATIDKWQQAIEADESLATPEQKELKAIEKELNQLMTKNDLTDKDMKRVQELTARQTEIAVEMAKQYQMQSQQ
;
A
#
# COMPACT_ATOMS: atom_id res chain seq x y z
N MET A 1 -2.12 13.49 -10.16
CA MET A 1 -1.48 13.61 -8.83
C MET A 1 -1.97 12.46 -7.96
N MET A 2 -1.30 11.31 -7.99
CA MET A 2 -1.57 10.19 -7.08
C MET A 2 -0.59 10.34 -5.91
N LYS A 3 -1.07 10.95 -4.82
CA LYS A 3 -0.32 11.06 -3.56
C LYS A 3 -0.87 10.00 -2.62
N CYS A 4 0.03 9.14 -2.16
CA CYS A 4 -0.19 7.96 -1.32
C CYS A 4 -1.00 6.86 -2.05
N LYS A 5 -0.78 5.57 -1.79
CA LYS A 5 -1.07 5.04 -0.46
C LYS A 5 -0.48 3.63 -0.30
N LEU A 6 0.39 3.48 0.68
CA LEU A 6 0.53 2.23 1.45
C LEU A 6 -0.86 1.76 1.95
N ALA A 7 -1.79 2.70 2.17
CA ALA A 7 -3.21 2.44 2.44
C ALA A 7 -4.04 1.92 1.22
N ALA A 8 -3.60 2.06 -0.03
CA ALA A 8 -4.29 1.49 -1.19
C ALA A 8 -4.03 -0.02 -1.29
N LEU A 9 -2.87 -0.49 -0.82
CA LEU A 9 -2.60 -1.91 -0.64
C LEU A 9 -3.51 -2.49 0.45
N ILE A 10 -3.72 -1.75 1.55
CA ILE A 10 -4.67 -2.09 2.64
C ILE A 10 -6.13 -2.16 2.12
N ILE A 11 -6.55 -1.20 1.29
CA ILE A 11 -7.90 -1.16 0.70
C ILE A 11 -8.10 -2.26 -0.35
N SER A 12 -7.07 -2.57 -1.16
CA SER A 12 -7.17 -3.62 -2.17
C SER A 12 -7.30 -5.02 -1.53
N LEU A 13 -6.71 -5.26 -0.36
CA LEU A 13 -6.89 -6.51 0.40
C LEU A 13 -8.28 -6.67 1.01
N CYS A 14 -9.00 -5.56 1.26
CA CYS A 14 -10.43 -5.62 1.64
C CYS A 14 -11.34 -6.07 0.48
N ALA A 15 -10.88 -5.99 -0.77
CA ALA A 15 -11.67 -6.37 -1.95
C ALA A 15 -11.61 -7.88 -2.28
N PHE A 16 -10.66 -8.65 -1.75
CA PHE A 16 -10.41 -10.04 -2.16
C PHE A 16 -11.01 -11.13 -1.26
N GLY A 17 -11.93 -10.84 -0.35
CA GLY A 17 -12.49 -11.95 0.45
C GLY A 17 -13.62 -11.70 1.43
N VAL A 18 -14.29 -10.55 1.44
CA VAL A 18 -15.37 -10.32 2.41
C VAL A 18 -16.55 -9.67 1.69
N GLN A 19 -17.58 -10.48 1.40
CA GLN A 19 -18.93 -9.95 1.20
C GLN A 19 -19.21 -8.95 2.31
N ALA A 20 -19.59 -7.72 1.96
CA ALA A 20 -19.86 -6.61 2.87
C ALA A 20 -20.95 -6.98 3.91
N GLN A 21 -20.55 -7.71 4.93
CA GLN A 21 -21.23 -7.87 6.20
C GLN A 21 -20.38 -7.10 7.21
N SER A 22 -21.02 -6.43 8.16
CA SER A 22 -20.40 -5.60 9.20
C SER A 22 -19.26 -6.34 9.92
N MET A 23 -18.04 -6.20 9.41
CA MET A 23 -16.87 -6.87 9.95
C MET A 23 -16.17 -5.90 10.89
N ILE A 24 -16.23 -6.22 12.17
CA ILE A 24 -15.43 -5.55 13.19
C ILE A 24 -13.98 -5.95 12.95
N ILE A 25 -13.10 -4.96 12.76
CA ILE A 25 -11.67 -5.24 12.59
C ILE A 25 -11.09 -5.79 13.90
N THR A 26 -10.46 -6.95 13.79
CA THR A 26 -9.80 -7.65 14.88
C THR A 26 -8.30 -7.41 14.90
N LYS A 27 -7.67 -7.71 16.03
CA LYS A 27 -6.21 -7.67 16.18
C LYS A 27 -5.50 -8.62 15.22
N GLU A 28 -6.10 -9.78 14.96
CA GLU A 28 -5.56 -10.76 14.01
C GLU A 28 -5.51 -10.21 12.58
N GLN A 29 -6.59 -9.57 12.13
CA GLN A 29 -6.62 -8.91 10.82
C GLN A 29 -5.59 -7.78 10.73
N ILE A 30 -5.40 -7.00 11.81
CA ILE A 30 -4.36 -5.97 11.88
C ILE A 30 -2.96 -6.59 11.75
N ASN A 31 -2.67 -7.67 12.48
CA ASN A 31 -1.39 -8.36 12.38
C ASN A 31 -1.13 -8.88 10.96
N GLN A 32 -2.13 -9.48 10.32
CA GLN A 32 -2.04 -9.95 8.95
C GLN A 32 -1.72 -8.80 7.99
N MET A 33 -2.42 -7.66 8.11
CA MET A 33 -2.13 -6.47 7.31
C MET A 33 -0.72 -5.93 7.53
N ILE A 34 -0.22 -5.90 8.77
CA ILE A 34 1.15 -5.46 9.09
C ILE A 34 2.18 -6.39 8.44
N THR A 35 1.97 -7.71 8.53
CA THR A 35 2.85 -8.71 7.89
C THR A 35 2.91 -8.47 6.38
N LEU A 36 1.75 -8.32 5.73
CA LEU A 36 1.67 -8.06 4.29
C LEU A 36 2.42 -6.79 3.88
N ILE A 37 2.23 -5.70 4.62
CA ILE A 37 2.94 -4.43 4.37
C ILE A 37 4.44 -4.62 4.55
N SER A 38 4.88 -5.29 5.63
CA SER A 38 6.30 -5.52 5.88
C SER A 38 6.94 -6.36 4.78
N THR A 39 6.27 -7.41 4.32
CA THR A 39 6.74 -8.29 3.26
C THR A 39 6.85 -7.56 1.92
N ASP A 40 5.86 -6.72 1.56
CA ASP A 40 5.95 -5.91 0.35
C ASP A 40 7.09 -4.89 0.42
N MET A 41 7.29 -4.23 1.58
CA MET A 41 8.39 -3.30 1.79
C MET A 41 9.77 -3.97 1.70
N GLU A 42 9.88 -5.24 2.07
CA GLU A 42 11.09 -6.05 1.86
C GLU A 42 11.30 -6.38 0.39
N ARG A 43 10.26 -6.91 -0.26
CA ARG A 43 10.29 -7.36 -1.66
C ARG A 43 10.59 -6.22 -2.63
N SER A 44 10.00 -5.05 -2.40
CA SER A 44 10.23 -3.83 -3.18
C SER A 44 11.58 -3.17 -2.87
N GLY A 45 12.31 -3.61 -1.85
CA GLY A 45 13.55 -2.99 -1.42
C GLY A 45 13.37 -1.65 -0.69
N HIS A 46 12.15 -1.26 -0.35
CA HIS A 46 11.87 -0.05 0.43
C HIS A 46 12.59 -0.07 1.78
N LEU A 47 12.64 -1.20 2.48
CA LEU A 47 13.38 -1.31 3.75
C LEU A 47 14.88 -1.09 3.56
N SER A 48 15.46 -1.62 2.48
CA SER A 48 16.89 -1.43 2.16
C SER A 48 17.19 0.03 1.84
N LYS A 49 16.33 0.67 1.03
CA LYS A 49 16.44 2.10 0.72
C LYS A 49 16.34 2.95 1.98
N LEU A 50 15.36 2.67 2.85
CA LEU A 50 15.17 3.39 4.10
C LEU A 50 16.31 3.15 5.09
N SER A 51 16.88 1.95 5.12
CA SER A 51 18.11 1.64 5.87
C SER A 51 19.28 2.51 5.38
N SER A 52 19.50 2.59 4.06
CA SER A 52 20.52 3.46 3.47
C SER A 52 20.29 4.95 3.81
N LEU A 53 19.05 5.42 3.75
CA LEU A 53 18.70 6.82 4.01
C LEU A 53 18.80 7.20 5.50
N SER A 54 18.45 6.28 6.40
CA SER A 54 18.43 6.51 7.85
C SER A 54 19.75 6.17 8.55
N GLY A 55 20.63 5.41 7.90
CA GLY A 55 21.85 4.86 8.49
C GLY A 55 21.60 3.77 9.56
N LYS A 56 20.36 3.31 9.72
CA LYS A 56 19.99 2.23 10.65
C LYS A 56 20.05 0.88 9.95
N SER A 57 20.24 -0.20 10.71
CA SER A 57 20.23 -1.55 10.12
C SER A 57 18.85 -1.91 9.54
N PRO A 58 18.77 -2.81 8.55
CA PRO A 58 17.48 -3.26 8.01
C PRO A 58 16.51 -3.77 9.08
N GLU A 59 17.01 -4.46 10.11
CA GLU A 59 16.22 -4.99 11.22
C GLU A 59 15.64 -3.86 12.09
N GLN A 60 16.45 -2.84 12.38
CA GLN A 60 15.98 -1.65 13.10
C GLN A 60 14.93 -0.88 12.31
N VAL A 61 15.15 -0.71 11.00
CA VAL A 61 14.18 -0.07 10.10
C VAL A 61 12.87 -0.85 10.05
N LYS A 62 12.93 -2.18 9.93
CA LYS A 62 11.77 -3.06 9.98
C LYS A 62 11.01 -2.89 11.29
N ALA A 63 11.70 -2.95 12.43
CA ALA A 63 11.08 -2.82 13.75
C ALA A 63 10.41 -1.45 13.95
N ILE A 64 11.08 -0.36 13.56
CA ILE A 64 10.51 1.00 13.62
C ILE A 64 9.27 1.10 12.75
N THR A 65 9.34 0.62 11.51
CA THR A 65 8.24 0.79 10.54
C THR A 65 7.03 -0.06 10.90
N THR A 66 7.24 -1.34 11.22
CA THR A 66 6.17 -2.24 11.67
C THR A 66 5.57 -1.79 12.99
N GLY A 67 6.38 -1.27 13.92
CA GLY A 67 5.90 -0.67 15.17
C GLY A 67 5.02 0.55 14.94
N ALA A 68 5.43 1.47 14.06
CA ALA A 68 4.66 2.65 13.70
C ALA A 68 3.30 2.30 13.06
N ILE A 69 3.31 1.39 12.08
CA ILE A 69 2.10 0.90 11.42
C ILE A 69 1.19 0.20 12.45
N SER A 70 1.75 -0.67 13.29
CA SER A 70 0.99 -1.39 14.31
C SER A 70 0.28 -0.46 15.29
N THR A 71 1.01 0.50 15.85
CA THR A 71 0.44 1.51 16.75
C THR A 71 -0.74 2.24 16.11
N CYS A 72 -0.57 2.68 14.87
CA CYS A 72 -1.57 3.48 14.19
C CYS A 72 -2.77 2.68 13.68
N MET A 73 -2.55 1.46 13.18
CA MET A 73 -3.64 0.56 12.80
C MET A 73 -4.47 0.16 14.02
N ASN A 74 -3.83 -0.20 15.14
CA ASN A 74 -4.56 -0.50 16.37
C ASN A 74 -5.37 0.71 16.86
N LYS A 75 -4.79 1.91 16.81
CA LYS A 75 -5.47 3.14 17.23
C LYS A 75 -6.67 3.49 16.36
N HIS A 76 -6.55 3.34 15.04
CA HIS A 76 -7.54 3.86 14.12
C HIS A 76 -8.54 2.83 13.61
N TYR A 77 -8.22 1.53 13.67
CA TYR A 77 -9.02 0.46 13.04
C TYR A 77 -9.52 -0.60 14.01
N LEU A 78 -8.80 -0.92 15.10
CA LEU A 78 -9.20 -2.01 16.00
C LEU A 78 -10.60 -1.78 16.59
N GLY A 79 -11.47 -2.79 16.50
CA GLY A 79 -12.82 -2.74 17.01
C GLY A 79 -13.78 -1.89 16.18
N LYS A 80 -13.32 -1.30 15.07
CA LYS A 80 -14.19 -0.50 14.19
C LYS A 80 -14.86 -1.37 13.14
N ASP A 81 -16.09 -1.00 12.84
CA ASP A 81 -16.89 -1.57 11.76
C ASP A 81 -16.48 -0.94 10.43
N MET A 82 -15.99 -1.77 9.50
CA MET A 82 -15.59 -1.36 8.15
C MET A 82 -16.69 -0.60 7.41
N SER A 83 -17.96 -0.95 7.62
CA SER A 83 -19.10 -0.31 6.95
C SER A 83 -19.37 1.12 7.42
N LYS A 84 -18.79 1.51 8.57
CA LYS A 84 -18.96 2.82 9.20
C LYS A 84 -17.69 3.66 9.17
N MET A 85 -16.70 3.24 8.38
CA MET A 85 -15.46 3.99 8.24
C MET A 85 -15.68 5.21 7.37
N ASP A 86 -15.29 6.36 7.92
CA ASP A 86 -15.23 7.60 7.17
C ASP A 86 -14.07 7.56 6.16
N SER A 87 -14.28 8.15 5.00
CA SER A 87 -13.29 8.46 3.97
C SER A 87 -12.03 9.19 4.50
N GLY A 88 -12.12 9.88 5.64
CA GLY A 88 -10.98 10.55 6.30
C GLY A 88 -10.01 9.63 7.03
N LEU A 89 -10.34 8.34 7.21
CA LEU A 89 -9.55 7.41 8.02
C LEU A 89 -8.14 7.19 7.45
N ASP A 90 -8.01 7.14 6.13
CA ASP A 90 -6.71 6.99 5.46
C ASP A 90 -5.73 8.12 5.81
N LYS A 91 -6.23 9.36 5.83
CA LYS A 91 -5.43 10.54 6.17
C LYS A 91 -5.03 10.54 7.64
N GLN A 92 -5.91 10.03 8.51
CA GLN A 92 -5.60 9.88 9.93
C GLN A 92 -4.52 8.82 10.16
N LEU A 93 -4.61 7.69 9.46
CA LEU A 93 -3.61 6.63 9.51
C LEU A 93 -2.25 7.15 9.02
N GLU A 94 -2.21 7.80 7.86
CA GLU A 94 -0.99 8.40 7.29
C GLU A 94 -0.35 9.40 8.27
N THR A 95 -1.15 10.31 8.82
CA THR A 95 -0.67 11.31 9.79
C THR A 95 -0.09 10.64 11.04
N CYS A 96 -0.78 9.63 11.57
CA CYS A 96 -0.30 8.88 12.73
C CYS A 96 1.01 8.15 12.41
N THR A 97 1.07 7.43 11.29
CA THR A 97 2.25 6.64 10.91
C THR A 97 3.46 7.56 10.71
N ASN A 98 3.29 8.70 10.05
CA ASN A 98 4.38 9.68 9.90
C ASN A 98 4.87 10.23 11.25
N GLN A 99 3.96 10.48 12.19
CA GLN A 99 4.34 10.90 13.55
C GLN A 99 5.11 9.82 14.31
N GLU A 100 4.70 8.56 14.20
CA GLU A 100 5.39 7.44 14.85
C GLU A 100 6.74 7.12 14.19
N LEU A 101 6.83 7.20 12.85
CA LEU A 101 8.10 7.07 12.13
C LEU A 101 9.07 8.17 12.54
N LYS A 102 8.60 9.42 12.61
CA LYS A 102 9.39 10.56 13.09
C LYS A 102 9.99 10.28 14.48
N LYS A 103 9.20 9.74 15.42
CA LYS A 103 9.67 9.37 16.76
C LYS A 103 10.65 8.20 16.73
N GLY A 104 10.33 7.14 15.99
CA GLY A 104 11.14 5.92 15.95
C GLY A 104 12.49 6.12 15.25
N PHE A 105 12.54 6.98 14.24
CA PHE A 105 13.79 7.36 13.57
C PHE A 105 14.55 8.49 14.27
N ASP A 106 13.90 9.21 15.19
CA ASP A 106 14.42 10.43 15.83
C ASP A 106 14.83 11.49 14.81
N VAL A 107 13.88 11.88 13.95
CA VAL A 107 14.10 12.84 12.87
C VAL A 107 12.99 13.89 12.80
N SER A 108 13.12 14.85 11.87
CA SER A 108 12.08 15.83 11.59
C SER A 108 11.03 15.29 10.60
N GLN A 109 9.85 15.90 10.56
CA GLN A 109 8.86 15.59 9.51
C GLN A 109 9.42 15.85 8.12
N ALA A 110 10.18 16.95 7.95
CA ALA A 110 10.84 17.26 6.68
C ALA A 110 11.84 16.17 6.24
N THR A 111 12.45 15.44 7.18
CA THR A 111 13.32 14.30 6.86
C THR A 111 12.50 13.11 6.34
N ILE A 112 11.39 12.79 7.03
CA ILE A 112 10.45 11.75 6.58
C ILE A 112 9.91 12.06 5.19
N ASP A 113 9.47 13.30 4.94
CA ASP A 113 8.94 13.73 3.65
C ASP A 113 9.98 13.58 2.53
N LYS A 114 11.25 13.94 2.80
CA LYS A 114 12.35 13.75 1.85
C LYS A 114 12.62 12.27 1.56
N TRP A 115 12.61 11.42 2.57
CA TRP A 115 12.81 9.98 2.38
C TRP A 115 11.69 9.34 1.58
N GLN A 116 10.44 9.72 1.85
CA GLN A 116 9.29 9.27 1.08
C GLN A 116 9.44 9.67 -0.39
N GLN A 117 9.77 10.93 -0.68
CA GLN A 117 10.02 11.39 -2.05
C GLN A 117 11.17 10.62 -2.73
N ALA A 118 12.24 10.32 -2.00
CA ALA A 118 13.38 9.59 -2.53
C ALA A 118 13.05 8.12 -2.85
N ILE A 119 12.16 7.48 -2.08
CA ILE A 119 11.66 6.14 -2.35
C ILE A 119 10.70 6.16 -3.54
N GLU A 120 9.75 7.12 -3.57
CA GLU A 120 8.78 7.26 -4.66
C GLU A 120 9.41 7.58 -6.02
N ALA A 121 10.54 8.31 -6.03
CA ALA A 121 11.28 8.63 -7.23
C ALA A 121 12.15 7.47 -7.77
N ASP A 122 12.37 6.42 -6.96
CA ASP A 122 13.25 5.31 -7.32
C ASP A 122 12.47 4.22 -8.06
N GLU A 123 12.34 4.37 -9.38
CA GLU A 123 11.61 3.41 -10.22
C GLU A 123 12.21 1.99 -10.23
N SER A 124 13.44 1.82 -9.72
CA SER A 124 14.06 0.50 -9.59
C SER A 124 13.41 -0.36 -8.50
N LEU A 125 12.81 0.27 -7.49
CA LEU A 125 12.14 -0.38 -6.36
C LEU A 125 10.75 -0.93 -6.73
N ALA A 126 10.18 -0.48 -7.84
CA ALA A 126 8.89 -0.96 -8.29
C ALA A 126 8.97 -2.43 -8.76
N THR A 127 8.13 -3.28 -8.18
CA THR A 127 8.05 -4.70 -8.56
C THR A 127 7.48 -4.86 -9.96
N PRO A 128 7.67 -6.00 -10.64
CA PRO A 128 7.11 -6.22 -11.97
C PRO A 128 5.61 -5.95 -12.05
N GLU A 129 4.86 -6.37 -11.03
CA GLU A 129 3.42 -6.14 -10.90
C GLU A 129 3.09 -4.65 -10.75
N GLN A 130 3.85 -3.92 -9.92
CA GLN A 130 3.66 -2.48 -9.74
C GLN A 130 3.98 -1.69 -11.02
N LYS A 131 5.01 -2.12 -11.77
CA LYS A 131 5.37 -1.54 -13.07
C LYS A 131 4.25 -1.78 -14.09
N GLU A 132 3.69 -2.98 -14.11
CA GLU A 132 2.58 -3.33 -14.99
C GLU A 132 1.31 -2.54 -14.64
N LEU A 133 0.95 -2.44 -13.35
CA LEU A 133 -0.18 -1.62 -12.89
C LEU A 133 -0.02 -0.15 -13.28
N LYS A 134 1.16 0.45 -13.08
CA LYS A 134 1.46 1.84 -13.50
C LYS A 134 1.30 2.02 -15.02
N ALA A 135 1.71 1.03 -15.81
CA ALA A 135 1.53 1.06 -17.26
C ALA A 135 0.04 0.98 -17.65
N ILE A 136 -0.72 0.09 -17.03
CA ILE A 136 -2.16 -0.05 -17.24
C ILE A 136 -2.90 1.23 -16.85
N GLU A 137 -2.60 1.81 -15.68
CA GLU A 137 -3.20 3.08 -15.23
C GLU A 137 -2.92 4.22 -16.20
N LYS A 138 -1.70 4.31 -16.74
CA LYS A 138 -1.35 5.31 -17.75
C LYS A 138 -2.20 5.14 -19.01
N GLU A 139 -2.35 3.90 -19.48
CA GLU A 139 -3.14 3.61 -20.68
C GLU A 139 -4.64 3.87 -20.45
N LEU A 140 -5.19 3.45 -19.32
CA LEU A 140 -6.57 3.75 -18.94
C LEU A 140 -6.82 5.26 -18.87
N ASN A 141 -5.92 6.04 -18.25
CA ASN A 141 -6.04 7.50 -18.22
C ASN A 141 -6.02 8.12 -19.64
N GLN A 142 -5.20 7.59 -20.54
CA GLN A 142 -5.18 8.04 -21.94
C GLN A 142 -6.47 7.69 -22.68
N LEU A 143 -7.09 6.54 -22.39
CA LEU A 143 -8.38 6.16 -22.97
C LEU A 143 -9.50 7.03 -22.41
N MET A 144 -9.56 7.22 -21.09
CA MET A 144 -10.60 7.99 -20.41
C MET A 144 -10.55 9.50 -20.70
N THR A 145 -9.46 10.00 -21.29
CA THR A 145 -9.34 11.39 -21.73
C THR A 145 -9.76 11.61 -23.18
N LYS A 146 -10.14 10.54 -23.90
CA LYS A 146 -10.73 10.66 -25.24
C LYS A 146 -12.14 11.22 -25.13
N ASN A 147 -12.49 12.13 -26.04
CA ASN A 147 -13.83 12.71 -26.12
C ASN A 147 -14.88 11.65 -26.48
N ASP A 148 -14.52 10.70 -27.35
CA ASP A 148 -15.37 9.58 -27.75
C ASP A 148 -14.56 8.27 -27.72
N LEU A 149 -15.09 7.27 -27.04
CA LEU A 149 -14.53 5.92 -27.00
C LEU A 149 -15.11 5.08 -28.15
N THR A 150 -14.25 4.51 -28.98
CA THR A 150 -14.67 3.53 -29.99
C THR A 150 -14.94 2.16 -29.37
N ASP A 151 -15.59 1.25 -30.08
CA ASP A 151 -15.74 -0.16 -29.65
C ASP A 151 -14.39 -0.83 -29.35
N LYS A 152 -13.35 -0.46 -30.11
CA LYS A 152 -11.98 -0.93 -29.87
C LYS A 152 -11.43 -0.38 -28.56
N ASP A 153 -11.69 0.88 -28.24
CA ASP A 153 -11.29 1.49 -26.98
C ASP A 153 -12.02 0.87 -25.80
N MET A 154 -13.33 0.63 -25.92
CA MET A 154 -14.13 -0.05 -24.90
C MET A 154 -13.65 -1.47 -24.64
N LYS A 155 -13.33 -2.23 -25.69
CA LYS A 155 -12.72 -3.55 -25.56
C LYS A 155 -11.36 -3.47 -24.85
N ARG A 156 -10.53 -2.47 -25.18
CA ARG A 156 -9.23 -2.28 -24.54
C ARG A 156 -9.36 -1.93 -23.05
N VAL A 157 -10.32 -1.08 -22.68
CA VAL A 157 -10.63 -0.78 -21.27
C VAL A 157 -11.01 -2.04 -20.50
N GLN A 158 -11.84 -2.91 -21.09
CA GLN A 158 -12.21 -4.19 -20.47
C GLN A 158 -11.00 -5.11 -20.28
N GLU A 159 -10.16 -5.26 -21.30
CA GLU A 159 -8.92 -6.06 -21.23
C GLU A 159 -7.97 -5.54 -20.14
N LEU A 160 -7.76 -4.22 -20.08
CA LEU A 160 -6.93 -3.58 -19.06
C LEU A 160 -7.50 -3.77 -17.66
N THR A 161 -8.82 -3.66 -17.48
CA THR A 161 -9.49 -3.88 -16.19
C THR A 161 -9.41 -5.34 -15.74
N ALA A 162 -9.56 -6.29 -16.67
CA ALA A 162 -9.36 -7.71 -16.40
C ALA A 162 -7.92 -7.98 -15.96
N ARG A 163 -6.93 -7.39 -16.65
CA ARG A 163 -5.51 -7.56 -16.30
C ARG A 163 -5.17 -6.97 -14.93
N GLN A 164 -5.74 -5.82 -14.56
CA GLN A 164 -5.59 -5.29 -13.19
C GLN A 164 -6.09 -6.28 -12.14
N THR A 165 -7.22 -6.94 -12.42
CA THR A 165 -7.79 -7.94 -11.51
C THR A 165 -6.89 -9.18 -11.39
N GLU A 166 -6.33 -9.67 -12.50
CA GLU A 166 -5.39 -10.79 -12.51
C GLU A 166 -4.13 -10.50 -11.70
N ILE A 167 -3.50 -9.33 -11.92
CA ILE A 167 -2.30 -8.92 -11.20
C ILE A 167 -2.58 -8.87 -9.69
N ALA A 168 -3.74 -8.33 -9.30
CA ALA A 168 -4.10 -8.26 -7.89
C ALA A 168 -4.31 -9.66 -7.25
N VAL A 169 -4.84 -10.63 -8.00
CA VAL A 169 -4.93 -12.04 -7.57
C VAL A 169 -3.55 -12.69 -7.48
N GLU A 170 -2.65 -12.43 -8.44
CA GLU A 170 -1.27 -12.94 -8.42
C GLU A 170 -0.51 -12.40 -7.20
N MET A 171 -0.60 -11.10 -6.93
CA MET A 171 -0.03 -10.48 -5.74
C MET A 171 -0.58 -11.12 -4.45
N ALA A 172 -1.90 -11.32 -4.35
CA ALA A 172 -2.51 -11.97 -3.20
C ALA A 172 -1.99 -13.41 -2.97
N LYS A 173 -1.82 -14.19 -4.05
CA LYS A 173 -1.25 -15.55 -3.97
C LYS A 173 0.20 -15.55 -3.51
N GLN A 174 1.02 -14.65 -4.06
CA GLN A 174 2.42 -14.52 -3.66
C GLN A 174 2.55 -14.20 -2.16
N TYR A 175 1.70 -13.30 -1.65
CA TYR A 175 1.67 -12.97 -0.23
C TYR A 175 1.22 -14.13 0.66
N GLN A 176 0.23 -14.91 0.25
CA GLN A 176 -0.18 -16.10 1.01
C GLN A 176 0.94 -17.12 1.14
N MET A 177 1.68 -17.39 0.05
CA MET A 177 2.79 -18.35 0.07
C MET A 177 3.94 -17.91 0.98
N GLN A 178 4.22 -16.61 1.07
CA GLN A 178 5.29 -16.07 1.92
C GLN A 178 4.91 -16.00 3.40
N SER A 179 3.62 -15.93 3.73
CA SER A 179 3.14 -15.95 5.13
C SER A 179 3.19 -17.33 5.80
N GLN A 180 3.45 -18.40 5.03
CA GLN A 180 3.51 -19.79 5.51
C GLN A 180 4.94 -20.34 5.67
N GLN A 181 5.96 -19.52 5.40
CA GLN A 181 7.39 -19.86 5.54
C GLN A 181 7.97 -19.21 6.79
#